data_AF-A0A3M1S4X0-F1
#
_entry.id   AF-A0A3M1S4X0-F1
#
_cell.length_a   1.000
_cell.length_b   1.000
_cell.length_c   1.000
_cell.angle_alpha   90.00
_cell.angle_beta   90.00
_cell.angle_gamma   90.00
#
_symmetry.space_group_name_H-M   'P 1'
#
loop_
_entity.id
_entity.type
_entity.pdbx_description
1 polymer ?
#
loop_
_entity_poly.entity_id
_entity_poly.type
_entity_poly.pdbx_seq_one_letter_code
_entity_poly.pdbx_strand_id
1 'polypeptide(L)'
;MDTRNQKLDEMRAELDGFYAAVDKHVRSLVKIHAKRLSCKRGCSGCCIDGLTVFEVEAEHIRFHCSEELKHQKPHPLGKCVFLDEQGACRIYENRPYVCRTQGLPLRWFDEDRKIEYRDICPLNENDDPIENLAENQCLTIGFFESWLAKIQLEFGNGVLRRLSLRELFEEIQKS
;
A
#
# COMPACT_ATOMS: atom_id res chain seq x y z
N MET A 1 -32.91 -1.30 -6.88
CA MET A 1 -31.45 -1.40 -6.69
C MET A 1 -31.09 -0.50 -5.53
N ASP A 2 -30.39 -1.04 -4.54
CA ASP A 2 -30.03 -0.33 -3.31
C ASP A 2 -28.97 0.73 -3.62
N THR A 3 -29.31 2.00 -3.46
CA THR A 3 -28.44 3.17 -3.73
C THR A 3 -27.11 3.08 -2.97
N ARG A 4 -27.08 2.37 -1.85
CA ARG A 4 -25.85 2.12 -1.08
C ARG A 4 -24.89 1.18 -1.80
N ASN A 5 -25.39 0.11 -2.41
CA ASN A 5 -24.55 -0.84 -3.14
C ASN A 5 -23.97 -0.22 -4.41
N GLN A 6 -24.76 0.61 -5.11
CA GLN A 6 -24.28 1.34 -6.27
C GLN A 6 -23.11 2.28 -5.92
N LYS A 7 -23.23 3.06 -4.83
CA LYS A 7 -22.15 3.95 -4.37
C LYS A 7 -20.87 3.17 -4.02
N LEU A 8 -21.00 1.98 -3.42
CA LEU A 8 -19.85 1.12 -3.09
C LEU A 8 -19.15 0.59 -4.35
N ASP A 9 -19.91 0.20 -5.38
CA ASP A 9 -19.36 -0.31 -6.62
C ASP A 9 -18.66 0.79 -7.43
N GLU A 10 -19.21 2.00 -7.48
CA GLU A 10 -18.58 3.16 -8.12
C GLU A 10 -17.24 3.52 -7.44
N MET A 11 -17.21 3.54 -6.11
CA MET A 11 -15.98 3.81 -5.34
C MET A 11 -14.92 2.72 -5.51
N ARG A 12 -15.32 1.45 -5.60
CA ARG A 12 -14.40 0.35 -5.92
C ARG A 12 -13.78 0.52 -7.30
N ALA A 13 -14.59 0.87 -8.31
CA ALA A 13 -14.08 1.12 -9.65
C ALA A 13 -13.07 2.28 -9.67
N GLU A 14 -13.30 3.33 -8.89
CA GLU A 14 -12.34 4.42 -8.73
C GLU A 14 -11.03 3.95 -8.08
N LEU A 15 -11.12 3.19 -6.98
CA LEU A 15 -9.96 2.65 -6.30
C LEU A 15 -9.17 1.65 -7.16
N ASP A 16 -9.85 0.82 -7.96
CA ASP A 16 -9.22 -0.06 -8.94
C ASP A 16 -8.48 0.75 -10.01
N GLY A 17 -9.07 1.84 -10.48
CA GLY A 17 -8.41 2.79 -11.39
C GLY A 17 -7.16 3.42 -10.77
N PHE A 18 -7.24 3.80 -9.49
CA PHE A 18 -6.09 4.27 -8.72
C PHE A 18 -4.99 3.21 -8.62
N TYR A 19 -5.31 1.98 -8.22
CA TYR A 19 -4.33 0.90 -8.13
C TYR A 19 -3.72 0.56 -9.49
N ALA A 20 -4.50 0.57 -10.57
CA ALA A 20 -3.98 0.36 -11.92
C ALA A 20 -2.95 1.44 -12.31
N ALA A 21 -3.18 2.70 -11.93
CA ALA A 21 -2.25 3.79 -12.16
C ALA A 21 -0.97 3.66 -11.31
N VAL A 22 -1.11 3.33 -10.03
CA VAL A 22 0.02 3.03 -9.13
C VAL A 22 0.84 1.88 -9.72
N ASP A 23 0.22 0.75 -10.03
CA ASP A 23 0.90 -0.43 -10.54
C ASP A 23 1.60 -0.16 -11.88
N LYS A 24 1.01 0.65 -12.76
CA LYS A 24 1.66 1.07 -14.00
C LYS A 24 2.95 1.85 -13.71
N HIS A 25 2.91 2.78 -12.77
CA HIS A 25 4.07 3.57 -12.38
C HIS A 25 5.13 2.71 -11.68
N VAL A 26 4.72 1.89 -10.71
CA VAL A 26 5.58 0.94 -9.98
C VAL A 26 6.25 -0.03 -10.95
N ARG A 27 5.53 -0.62 -11.92
CA ARG A 27 6.12 -1.51 -12.94
C ARG A 27 7.22 -0.82 -13.74
N SER A 28 7.04 0.46 -14.09
CA SER A 28 8.07 1.24 -14.78
C SER A 28 9.33 1.38 -13.93
N LEU A 29 9.17 1.76 -12.66
CA LEU A 29 10.29 1.90 -11.72
C LEU A 29 10.98 0.56 -11.44
N VAL A 30 10.22 -0.52 -11.25
CA VAL A 30 10.76 -1.87 -11.07
C VAL A 30 11.61 -2.30 -12.26
N LYS A 31 11.17 -1.98 -13.49
CA LYS A 31 11.95 -2.28 -14.70
C LYS A 31 13.25 -1.49 -14.76
N ILE A 32 13.22 -0.20 -14.41
CA ILE A 32 14.41 0.67 -14.35
C ILE A 32 15.41 0.12 -13.32
N HIS A 33 14.90 -0.29 -12.16
CA HIS A 33 15.70 -0.72 -11.01
C HIS A 33 15.85 -2.23 -10.87
N ALA A 34 15.71 -2.99 -11.96
CA ALA A 34 15.74 -4.45 -11.93
C ALA A 34 17.05 -5.04 -11.35
N LYS A 35 18.16 -4.31 -11.43
CA LYS A 35 19.46 -4.70 -10.83
C LYS A 35 19.63 -4.28 -9.37
N ARG A 36 18.76 -3.40 -8.87
CA ARG A 36 18.82 -2.80 -7.53
C ARG A 36 17.77 -3.41 -6.60
N LEU A 37 16.56 -3.67 -7.09
CA LEU A 37 15.45 -4.12 -6.25
C LEU A 37 15.50 -5.62 -5.95
N SER A 38 15.50 -5.93 -4.64
CA SER A 38 15.38 -7.27 -4.07
C SER A 38 13.93 -7.64 -3.73
N CYS A 39 12.99 -6.67 -3.79
CA CYS A 39 11.60 -6.85 -3.40
C CYS A 39 10.86 -7.80 -4.35
N LYS A 40 10.25 -8.85 -3.78
CA LYS A 40 9.42 -9.85 -4.47
C LYS A 40 8.52 -10.55 -3.44
N ARG A 41 7.58 -11.38 -3.90
CA ARG A 41 6.80 -12.25 -3.00
C ARG A 41 7.75 -13.05 -2.10
N GLY A 42 7.51 -12.99 -0.78
CA GLY A 42 8.38 -13.59 0.25
C GLY A 42 9.41 -12.63 0.86
N CYS A 43 9.63 -11.45 0.28
CA CYS A 43 10.34 -10.37 0.98
C CYS A 43 9.39 -9.74 2.01
N SER A 44 9.73 -9.81 3.30
CA SER A 44 8.87 -9.40 4.42
C SER A 44 9.49 -8.35 5.35
N GLY A 45 10.57 -7.69 4.91
CA GLY A 45 11.27 -6.66 5.68
C GLY A 45 10.36 -5.49 6.07
N CYS A 46 9.53 -5.02 5.13
CA CYS A 46 8.56 -3.93 5.35
C CYS A 46 7.21 -4.41 5.93
N CYS A 47 7.00 -5.72 6.10
CA CYS A 47 5.74 -6.29 6.57
C CYS A 47 5.64 -6.22 8.11
N ILE A 48 5.47 -5.01 8.62
CA ILE A 48 5.31 -4.72 10.04
C ILE A 48 3.83 -4.62 10.45
N ASP A 49 3.57 -4.71 11.75
CA ASP A 49 2.21 -4.80 12.28
C ASP A 49 1.45 -3.45 12.27
N GLY A 50 2.16 -2.36 12.54
CA GLY A 50 1.58 -1.01 12.64
C GLY A 50 1.21 -0.35 11.31
N LEU A 51 1.13 -1.12 10.21
CA LEU A 51 0.70 -0.58 8.92
C LEU A 51 -0.78 -0.20 9.00
N THR A 52 -1.06 1.07 8.69
CA THR A 52 -2.43 1.58 8.57
C THR A 52 -2.74 1.89 7.12
N VAL A 53 -4.01 1.74 6.76
CA VAL A 53 -4.57 2.04 5.44
C VAL A 53 -5.80 2.93 5.61
N PHE A 54 -6.21 3.61 4.54
CA PHE A 54 -7.48 4.30 4.57
C PHE A 54 -8.65 3.30 4.62
N GLU A 55 -9.78 3.72 5.19
CA GLU A 55 -10.97 2.89 5.31
C GLU A 55 -11.44 2.34 3.95
N VAL A 56 -11.35 3.14 2.89
CA VAL A 56 -11.68 2.70 1.53
C VAL A 56 -10.81 1.54 1.04
N GLU A 57 -9.51 1.53 1.38
CA GLU A 57 -8.62 0.40 1.08
C GLU A 57 -8.94 -0.82 1.97
N ALA A 58 -9.31 -0.59 3.24
CA ALA A 58 -9.71 -1.67 4.14
C ALA A 58 -10.97 -2.39 3.63
N GLU A 59 -11.97 -1.64 3.16
CA GLU A 59 -13.18 -2.21 2.54
C GLU A 59 -12.88 -2.97 1.24
N HIS A 60 -11.92 -2.48 0.44
CA HIS A 60 -11.45 -3.19 -0.75
C HIS A 60 -10.81 -4.53 -0.38
N ILE A 61 -9.96 -4.56 0.64
CA ILE A 61 -9.38 -5.80 1.17
C ILE A 61 -10.49 -6.72 1.71
N ARG A 62 -11.45 -6.21 2.49
CA ARG A 62 -12.57 -7.00 3.02
C ARG A 62 -13.37 -7.66 1.90
N PHE A 63 -13.59 -6.95 0.81
CA PHE A 63 -14.33 -7.46 -0.35
C PHE A 63 -13.54 -8.56 -1.08
N HIS A 64 -12.31 -8.29 -1.49
CA HIS A 64 -11.52 -9.23 -2.31
C HIS A 64 -10.86 -10.37 -1.53
N CYS A 65 -10.66 -10.19 -0.22
CA CYS A 65 -9.96 -11.14 0.64
C CYS A 65 -10.86 -11.65 1.78
N SER A 66 -12.17 -11.70 1.57
CA SER A 66 -13.13 -12.15 2.59
C SER A 66 -12.86 -13.55 3.11
N GLU A 67 -12.52 -14.50 2.23
CA GLU A 67 -12.21 -15.89 2.61
C GLU A 67 -10.93 -15.99 3.45
N GLU A 68 -9.91 -15.20 3.10
CA GLU A 68 -8.69 -15.07 3.87
C GLU A 68 -8.99 -14.57 5.29
N LEU A 69 -9.80 -13.52 5.41
CA LEU A 69 -10.15 -12.92 6.68
C LEU A 69 -11.04 -13.82 7.56
N LYS A 70 -11.91 -14.65 6.96
CA LYS A 70 -12.81 -15.56 7.69
C LYS A 70 -12.13 -16.86 8.13
N HIS A 71 -11.22 -17.39 7.31
CA HIS A 71 -10.72 -18.76 7.48
C HIS A 71 -9.28 -18.85 7.95
N GLN A 72 -8.48 -17.79 7.80
CA GLN A 72 -7.11 -17.78 8.28
C GLN A 72 -6.99 -17.15 9.67
N LYS A 73 -5.98 -17.58 10.41
CA LYS A 73 -5.59 -16.90 11.64
C LYS A 73 -4.70 -15.69 11.32
N PRO A 74 -4.83 -14.58 12.07
CA PRO A 74 -3.91 -13.47 11.95
C PRO A 74 -2.49 -13.92 12.31
N HIS A 75 -1.49 -13.42 11.58
CA HIS A 75 -0.09 -13.62 11.98
C HIS A 75 0.14 -13.02 13.39
N PRO A 76 1.00 -13.64 14.23
CA PRO A 76 1.38 -13.10 15.54
C PRO A 76 1.81 -11.63 15.50
N LEU A 77 1.64 -10.95 16.63
CA LEU A 77 2.05 -9.55 16.84
C LEU A 77 3.53 -9.34 16.49
N GLY A 78 3.86 -8.12 16.03
CA GLY A 78 5.22 -7.71 15.65
C GLY A 78 5.53 -7.86 14.15
N LYS A 79 4.65 -8.52 13.38
CA LYS A 79 4.69 -8.55 11.91
C LYS A 79 3.29 -8.34 11.34
N CYS A 80 3.23 -8.00 10.05
CA CYS A 80 1.97 -7.77 9.35
C CYS A 80 1.05 -8.98 9.48
N VAL A 81 -0.22 -8.70 9.81
CA VAL A 81 -1.26 -9.69 10.08
C VAL A 81 -1.50 -10.69 8.92
N PHE A 82 -1.18 -10.30 7.68
CA PHE A 82 -1.42 -11.08 6.47
C PHE A 82 -0.23 -11.96 6.03
N LEU A 83 0.82 -12.09 6.82
CA LEU A 83 1.93 -13.01 6.50
C LEU A 83 1.55 -14.46 6.80
N ASP A 84 1.82 -15.37 5.86
CA ASP A 84 1.85 -16.81 6.13
C ASP A 84 3.10 -17.24 6.92
N GLU A 85 3.14 -18.50 7.32
CA GLU A 85 4.24 -19.09 8.09
C GLU A 85 5.58 -19.07 7.35
N GLN A 86 5.56 -18.95 6.01
CA GLN A 86 6.76 -18.84 5.18
C GLN A 86 7.16 -17.37 4.94
N GLY A 87 6.43 -16.41 5.51
CA GLY A 87 6.67 -14.99 5.38
C GLY A 87 6.20 -14.38 4.05
N ALA A 88 5.37 -15.08 3.27
CA ALA A 88 4.73 -14.50 2.10
C ALA A 88 3.39 -13.84 2.47
N CYS A 89 3.08 -12.74 1.80
CA CYS A 89 1.81 -12.03 2.01
C CYS A 89 0.66 -12.81 1.36
N ARG A 90 -0.37 -13.16 2.14
CA ARG A 90 -1.54 -13.90 1.65
C ARG A 90 -2.46 -13.06 0.76
N ILE A 91 -2.47 -11.74 0.95
CA ILE A 91 -3.22 -10.77 0.11
C ILE A 91 -2.37 -10.10 -0.97
N TYR A 92 -1.30 -10.75 -1.47
CA TYR A 92 -0.29 -10.13 -2.32
C TYR A 92 -0.82 -9.34 -3.53
N GLU A 93 -1.86 -9.86 -4.20
CA GLU A 93 -2.49 -9.23 -5.37
C GLU A 93 -3.40 -8.04 -4.98
N ASN A 94 -3.96 -8.08 -3.77
CA ASN A 94 -4.86 -7.06 -3.21
C ASN A 94 -4.14 -6.18 -2.18
N ARG A 95 -2.82 -6.00 -2.32
CA ARG A 95 -2.03 -5.16 -1.41
C ARG A 95 -2.49 -3.70 -1.49
N PRO A 96 -2.55 -2.98 -0.36
CA PRO A 96 -2.86 -1.55 -0.34
C PRO A 96 -1.72 -0.72 -0.94
N TYR A 97 -1.98 0.56 -1.19
CA TYR A 97 -1.05 1.51 -1.79
C TYR A 97 0.33 1.47 -1.13
N VAL A 98 0.37 1.59 0.20
CA VAL A 98 1.62 1.60 0.97
C VAL A 98 2.46 0.36 0.66
N CYS A 99 1.85 -0.81 0.55
CA CYS A 99 2.53 -2.07 0.27
C CYS A 99 2.97 -2.23 -1.19
N ARG A 100 2.35 -1.52 -2.13
CA ARG A 100 2.72 -1.51 -3.56
C ARG A 100 3.97 -0.67 -3.82
N THR A 101 4.18 0.36 -3.00
CA THR A 101 5.28 1.31 -3.15
C THR A 101 6.48 1.02 -2.26
N GLN A 102 6.32 0.19 -1.22
CA GLN A 102 7.41 -0.23 -0.36
C GLN A 102 8.61 -0.79 -1.15
N GLY A 103 9.80 -0.30 -0.81
CA GLY A 103 11.07 -0.72 -1.36
C GLY A 103 11.55 0.02 -2.60
N LEU A 104 10.69 0.82 -3.23
CA LEU A 104 11.10 1.70 -4.33
C LEU A 104 11.99 2.83 -3.83
N PRO A 105 12.85 3.42 -4.68
CA PRO A 105 13.45 4.71 -4.40
C PRO A 105 12.36 5.76 -4.26
N LEU A 106 12.27 6.40 -3.10
CA LEU A 106 11.30 7.42 -2.76
C LEU A 106 11.94 8.80 -2.88
N ARG A 107 11.12 9.79 -3.22
CA ARG A 107 11.51 11.19 -3.29
C ARG A 107 10.39 12.07 -2.74
N TRP A 108 10.71 13.03 -1.88
CA TRP A 108 9.75 14.01 -1.38
C TRP A 108 10.43 15.34 -1.06
N PHE A 109 9.62 16.37 -0.84
CA PHE A 109 10.10 17.70 -0.50
C PHE A 109 9.63 18.10 0.89
N ASP A 110 10.50 18.77 1.62
CA ASP A 110 10.12 19.56 2.79
C ASP A 110 9.79 20.97 2.30
N GLU A 111 8.50 21.31 2.34
CA GLU A 111 7.96 22.58 1.82
C GLU A 111 8.53 23.80 2.58
N ASP A 112 8.86 23.64 3.86
CA ASP A 112 9.39 24.72 4.70
C ASP A 112 10.88 24.97 4.44
N ARG A 113 11.63 23.88 4.17
CA ARG A 113 13.10 23.94 4.05
C ARG A 113 13.60 23.99 2.62
N LYS A 114 12.74 23.76 1.62
CA LYS A 114 13.12 23.59 0.20
C LYS A 114 14.19 22.50 0.01
N ILE A 115 14.15 21.47 0.86
CA ILE A 115 15.07 20.34 0.81
C ILE A 115 14.35 19.16 0.15
N GLU A 116 14.98 18.58 -0.85
CA GLU A 116 14.58 17.30 -1.41
C GLU A 116 15.19 16.17 -0.57
N TYR A 117 14.36 15.22 -0.17
CA TYR A 117 14.76 14.01 0.52
C TYR A 117 14.53 12.79 -0.37
N ARG A 118 15.38 11.78 -0.18
CA ARG A 118 15.27 10.49 -0.83
C ARG A 118 15.51 9.38 0.17
N ASP A 119 14.86 8.26 -0.04
CA ASP A 119 15.04 7.06 0.76
C ASP A 119 14.81 5.82 -0.10
N ILE A 120 15.35 4.69 0.32
CA ILE A 120 15.09 3.38 -0.28
C ILE A 120 15.16 2.31 0.81
N CYS A 121 14.51 1.17 0.58
CA CYS A 121 14.70 0.02 1.47
C CYS A 121 16.21 -0.32 1.58
N PRO A 122 16.75 -0.53 2.80
CA PRO A 122 18.15 -0.88 3.00
C PRO A 122 18.60 -2.14 2.23
N LEU A 123 17.69 -3.06 1.93
CA LEU A 123 17.97 -4.27 1.13
C LEU A 123 18.19 -3.98 -0.36
N ASN A 124 17.94 -2.74 -0.79
CA ASN A 124 18.07 -2.26 -2.17
C ASN A 124 19.15 -1.17 -2.28
N GLU A 125 19.90 -0.89 -1.20
CA GLU A 125 21.10 -0.07 -1.27
C GLU A 125 22.21 -0.81 -2.02
N ASN A 126 23.03 -0.06 -2.75
CA ASN A 126 24.20 -0.56 -3.47
C ASN A 126 25.22 0.57 -3.63
N ASP A 127 26.31 0.30 -4.36
CA ASP A 127 27.42 1.26 -4.55
C ASP A 127 27.05 2.53 -5.33
N ASP A 128 25.83 2.60 -5.92
CA ASP A 128 25.31 3.81 -6.57
C ASP A 128 24.32 4.52 -5.61
N PRO A 129 24.69 5.65 -5.01
CA PRO A 129 23.82 6.39 -4.10
C PRO A 129 22.48 6.79 -4.73
N ILE A 130 21.40 6.78 -3.95
CA ILE A 130 20.06 7.12 -4.44
C ILE A 130 19.91 8.60 -4.83
N GLU A 131 20.80 9.44 -4.31
CA GLU A 131 20.94 10.86 -4.63
C GLU A 131 21.34 11.08 -6.10
N ASN A 132 22.00 10.11 -6.72
CA ASN A 132 22.40 10.18 -8.14
C ASN A 132 21.26 9.85 -9.12
N LEU A 133 20.16 9.25 -8.63
CA LEU A 133 19.05 8.86 -9.49
C LEU A 133 18.40 10.09 -10.14
N ALA A 134 17.94 9.96 -11.38
CA ALA A 134 17.12 11.01 -11.98
C ALA A 134 15.75 11.08 -11.30
N GLU A 135 15.11 12.25 -11.30
CA GLU A 135 13.82 12.45 -10.61
C GLU A 135 12.74 11.46 -11.06
N ASN A 136 12.71 11.15 -12.37
CA ASN A 136 11.77 10.20 -12.96
C ASN A 136 12.09 8.73 -12.67
N GLN A 137 13.19 8.46 -11.95
CA GLN A 137 13.56 7.14 -11.45
C GLN A 137 13.17 6.95 -9.98
N CYS A 138 12.60 7.96 -9.33
CA CYS A 138 12.08 7.86 -7.98
C CYS A 138 10.55 7.95 -8.00
N LEU A 139 9.90 7.26 -7.07
CA LEU A 139 8.50 7.51 -6.76
C LEU A 139 8.41 8.83 -6.00
N THR A 140 7.81 9.85 -6.61
CA THR A 140 7.56 11.12 -5.93
C THR A 140 6.35 10.99 -5.01
N ILE A 141 6.60 11.04 -3.71
CA ILE A 141 5.59 11.03 -2.65
C ILE A 141 4.78 12.32 -2.71
N GLY A 142 3.48 12.21 -2.46
CA GLY A 142 2.51 13.29 -2.41
C GLY A 142 1.44 13.15 -3.48
N PHE A 143 1.81 12.76 -4.70
CA PHE A 143 0.84 12.67 -5.81
C PHE A 143 -0.21 11.58 -5.59
N PHE A 144 0.22 10.33 -5.38
CA PHE A 144 -0.69 9.21 -5.16
C PHE A 144 -1.37 9.27 -3.80
N GLU A 145 -0.68 9.75 -2.76
CA GLU A 145 -1.23 9.98 -1.42
C GLU A 145 -2.37 10.99 -1.46
N SER A 146 -2.19 12.10 -2.19
CA SER A 146 -3.22 13.12 -2.35
C SER A 146 -4.41 12.59 -3.15
N TRP A 147 -4.17 11.76 -4.16
CA TRP A 147 -5.26 11.12 -4.92
C TRP A 147 -6.04 10.14 -4.02
N LEU A 148 -5.35 9.22 -3.36
CA LEU A 148 -5.99 8.25 -2.47
C LEU A 148 -6.74 8.93 -1.32
N ALA A 149 -6.20 10.03 -0.77
CA ALA A 149 -6.88 10.83 0.23
C ALA A 149 -8.19 11.43 -0.30
N LYS A 150 -8.27 11.85 -1.57
CA LYS A 150 -9.52 12.32 -2.19
C LYS A 150 -10.55 11.19 -2.27
N ILE A 151 -10.14 10.00 -2.74
CA ILE A 151 -11.03 8.82 -2.77
C ILE A 151 -11.57 8.53 -1.36
N GLN A 152 -10.70 8.57 -0.34
CA GLN A 152 -11.11 8.39 1.04
C GLN A 152 -12.09 9.48 1.52
N LEU A 153 -11.88 10.76 1.17
CA LEU A 153 -12.80 11.84 1.56
C LEU A 153 -14.19 11.63 0.96
N GLU A 154 -14.28 11.21 -0.29
CA GLU A 154 -15.55 10.93 -0.96
C GLU A 154 -16.25 9.72 -0.35
N PHE A 155 -15.49 8.65 -0.07
CA PHE A 155 -15.99 7.45 0.59
C PHE A 155 -16.44 7.72 2.03
N GLY A 156 -15.59 8.35 2.83
CA GLY A 156 -15.77 8.59 4.27
C GLY A 156 -16.60 9.83 4.61
N ASN A 157 -17.32 10.42 3.63
CA ASN A 157 -18.12 11.63 3.78
C ASN A 157 -17.35 12.79 4.47
N GLY A 158 -16.13 13.05 3.99
CA GLY A 158 -15.23 14.10 4.49
C GLY A 158 -14.27 13.64 5.59
N VAL A 159 -14.27 12.36 5.98
CA VAL A 159 -13.42 11.82 7.04
C VAL A 159 -12.25 11.02 6.48
N LEU A 160 -11.03 11.37 6.88
CA LEU A 160 -9.79 10.65 6.58
C LEU A 160 -9.53 9.51 7.60
N ARG A 161 -10.50 8.60 7.75
CA ARG A 161 -10.37 7.49 8.69
C ARG A 161 -9.30 6.51 8.22
N ARG A 162 -8.44 6.10 9.15
CA ARG A 162 -7.44 5.05 8.94
C ARG A 162 -7.70 3.89 9.89
N LEU A 163 -7.40 2.69 9.40
CA LEU A 163 -7.47 1.43 10.13
C LEU A 163 -6.11 0.74 10.03
N SER A 164 -5.64 0.15 11.12
CA SER A 164 -4.55 -0.81 11.04
C SER A 164 -5.00 -2.05 10.27
N LEU A 165 -4.08 -2.68 9.55
CA LEU A 165 -4.40 -3.93 8.84
C LEU A 165 -4.89 -5.03 9.80
N ARG A 166 -4.44 -5.02 11.06
CA ARG A 166 -4.84 -6.00 12.08
C ARG A 166 -6.31 -5.88 12.48
N GLU A 167 -6.86 -4.66 12.54
CA GLU A 167 -8.27 -4.43 12.88
C GLU A 167 -9.24 -5.19 11.95
N LEU A 168 -8.83 -5.48 10.70
CA LEU A 168 -9.66 -6.23 9.76
C LEU A 168 -9.98 -7.67 10.23
N PHE A 169 -9.12 -8.30 11.04
CA PHE A 169 -9.38 -9.61 11.64
C PHE A 169 -10.19 -9.51 12.95
N GLU A 170 -9.96 -8.45 13.73
CA GLU A 170 -10.60 -8.26 15.03
C GLU A 170 -12.11 -7.98 14.92
N GLU A 171 -12.53 -7.28 13.87
CA GLU A 171 -13.95 -6.98 13.64
C GLU A 171 -14.76 -8.23 13.24
N ILE A 172 -14.14 -9.17 12.52
CA ILE A 172 -14.79 -10.43 12.13
C ILE A 172 -14.94 -11.37 13.33
N GLN A 173 -13.97 -11.39 14.24
CA GLN A 173 -14.05 -12.20 15.46
C GLN A 173 -15.11 -11.69 16.45
N LYS A 174 -15.60 -10.46 16.27
CA LYS A 174 -16.67 -9.84 17.08
C LYS A 174 -18.07 -9.98 16.44
N SER A 175 -18.16 -10.40 15.18
CA SER A 175 -19.41 -10.55 14.41
C SER A 175 -19.91 -11.99 14.42
#